data_AF-A0AAJ6YV73-F1
#
_entry.id   AF-A0AAJ6YV73-F1
#
_cell.length_a   1.000
_cell.length_b   1.000
_cell.length_c   1.000
_cell.angle_alpha   90.00
_cell.angle_beta   90.00
_cell.angle_gamma   90.00
#
_symmetry.space_group_name_H-M   'P 1'
#
loop_
_entity.id
_entity.type
_entity.pdbx_description
1 polymer ?
#
loop_
_entity_poly.entity_id
_entity_poly.type
_entity_poly.pdbx_seq_one_letter_code
_entity_poly.pdbx_strand_id
1 'polypeptide(L)'
;MRYRNKEIEVADEIMEESEKLTSGGKDDIFQGTIGNEILNPFVHRLELETTYDKIKTVFLTVALLPIRLMAITVLVILAWFMACIGLHGMSEEDLRRAPLKGWRRQVVPWLCVVGRWTYQAGGMKIVVRGKQASRQEAPILVVAPHSSFIDGGIVYVTGFPSIIVRRESGLDPYIGKLINYTQPVYVWRDDPNSRQNTVKEIIERATSKEDWPQVMIFPEGTCTNRSCLITFKSGAFYPGVPVQPVCIRYPNKLDTVTWTWEGPGALKLLWLTLTQLNSSCEIEFLPVYKPNEAEKLDPKLYANNVRRLMAEALKIPVSDYTYDDCRIISKAHQLHIPNASGIVEAHKLRFKLGLVKEKTEEDLVQTKCERFPEMVDFPKFAHLLRLDENNLAAQHLFKINDKHNRGIIDFEDYVFTVMAIANANNALDMVEIAFGVR
;
A
#
# COMPACT_ATOMS: atom_id res chain seq x y z
N MET A 1 -32.57 -25.28 -8.84
CA MET A 1 -32.32 -25.45 -7.38
C MET A 1 -31.82 -26.88 -7.06
N ARG A 2 -30.63 -27.28 -7.51
CA ARG A 2 -30.00 -28.55 -7.06
C ARG A 2 -28.48 -28.65 -7.29
N TYR A 3 -27.79 -27.51 -7.42
CA TYR A 3 -26.33 -27.44 -7.62
C TYR A 3 -25.62 -26.49 -6.64
N ARG A 4 -26.23 -26.17 -5.49
CA ARG A 4 -25.65 -25.26 -4.48
C ARG A 4 -25.35 -25.93 -3.12
N ASN A 5 -25.67 -27.23 -2.96
CA ASN A 5 -25.48 -27.93 -1.69
C ASN A 5 -24.23 -28.84 -1.64
N LYS A 6 -23.57 -29.11 -2.77
CA LYS A 6 -22.37 -29.97 -2.78
C LYS A 6 -21.06 -29.23 -2.51
N GLU A 7 -21.02 -27.90 -2.70
CA GLU A 7 -19.85 -27.07 -2.39
C GLU A 7 -19.74 -26.73 -0.90
N ILE A 8 -20.82 -26.90 -0.13
CA ILE A 8 -20.86 -26.59 1.30
C ILE A 8 -20.36 -27.79 2.12
N GLU A 9 -20.70 -29.03 1.74
CA GLU A 9 -20.18 -30.24 2.42
C GLU A 9 -18.67 -30.44 2.20
N VAL A 10 -18.14 -30.10 1.03
CA VAL A 10 -16.70 -30.19 0.75
C VAL A 10 -15.90 -29.10 1.49
N ALA A 11 -16.51 -27.94 1.74
CA ALA A 11 -15.87 -26.87 2.51
C ALA A 11 -15.76 -27.21 4.01
N ASP A 12 -16.76 -27.90 4.56
CA ASP A 12 -16.74 -28.33 5.97
C ASP A 12 -15.75 -29.49 6.22
N GLU A 13 -15.61 -30.45 5.27
CA GLU A 13 -14.59 -31.51 5.36
C GLU A 13 -13.15 -30.96 5.29
N ILE A 14 -12.90 -29.94 4.45
CA ILE A 14 -11.57 -29.30 4.32
C ILE A 14 -11.24 -28.46 5.57
N MET A 15 -12.23 -27.83 6.21
CA MET A 15 -12.01 -27.09 7.46
C MET A 15 -11.67 -28.04 8.63
N GLU A 16 -12.35 -29.19 8.74
CA GLU A 16 -12.05 -30.20 9.78
C GLU A 16 -10.66 -30.84 9.61
N GLU A 17 -10.18 -30.99 8.38
CA GLU A 17 -8.84 -31.52 8.12
C GLU A 17 -7.74 -30.47 8.42
N SER A 18 -8.01 -29.18 8.23
CA SER A 18 -7.09 -28.08 8.59
C SER A 18 -6.96 -27.86 10.11
N GLU A 19 -8.04 -28.11 10.87
CA GLU A 19 -8.01 -28.03 12.35
C GLU A 19 -7.27 -29.22 12.97
N LYS A 20 -7.23 -30.39 12.31
CA LYS A 20 -6.41 -31.53 12.78
C LYS A 20 -4.91 -31.31 12.55
N LEU A 21 -4.52 -30.63 11.46
CA LEU A 21 -3.11 -30.33 11.13
C LEU A 21 -2.47 -29.23 11.99
N THR A 22 -3.26 -28.43 12.71
CA THR A 22 -2.76 -27.33 13.57
C THR A 22 -2.64 -27.69 15.05
N SER A 23 -2.92 -28.94 15.42
CA SER A 23 -2.92 -29.39 16.83
C SER A 23 -1.64 -30.10 17.31
N GLY A 24 -0.56 -30.12 16.52
CA GLY A 24 0.67 -30.84 16.86
C GLY A 24 1.93 -29.96 16.90
N GLY A 25 2.43 -29.69 18.12
CA GLY A 25 3.86 -29.42 18.35
C GLY A 25 4.22 -27.96 18.69
N LYS A 26 4.76 -27.79 19.89
CA LYS A 26 5.35 -26.56 20.44
C LYS A 26 6.65 -26.22 19.72
N ASP A 27 6.84 -24.97 19.35
CA ASP A 27 8.16 -24.38 19.11
C ASP A 27 8.26 -23.02 19.85
N ASP A 28 8.45 -23.11 21.16
CA ASP A 28 9.28 -22.14 21.88
C ASP A 28 10.74 -22.48 21.58
N ILE A 29 11.59 -21.45 21.46
CA ILE A 29 13.02 -21.44 21.06
C ILE A 29 13.20 -21.07 19.59
N PHE A 30 13.24 -19.76 19.29
CA PHE A 30 14.26 -19.13 18.43
C PHE A 30 14.06 -17.60 18.44
N GLN A 31 14.29 -17.00 19.62
CA GLN A 31 14.40 -15.55 19.76
C GLN A 31 15.88 -15.22 19.94
N GLY A 32 16.61 -15.12 18.83
CA GLY A 32 18.05 -14.80 18.90
C GLY A 32 18.84 -14.99 17.63
N THR A 33 18.60 -14.19 16.58
CA THR A 33 19.66 -13.53 15.78
C THR A 33 19.04 -12.51 14.83
N ILE A 34 19.33 -11.23 15.05
CA ILE A 34 18.91 -10.12 14.21
C ILE A 34 19.80 -10.13 12.95
N GLY A 35 19.31 -10.75 11.87
CA GLY A 35 19.73 -10.44 10.51
C GLY A 35 18.62 -9.61 9.86
N ASN A 36 18.96 -8.64 9.01
CA ASN A 36 17.98 -7.82 8.27
C ASN A 36 17.01 -8.72 7.47
N GLU A 37 15.90 -9.15 8.08
CA GLU A 37 14.76 -9.70 7.39
C GLU A 37 14.23 -8.60 6.48
N ILE A 38 14.18 -8.88 5.18
CA ILE A 38 13.62 -7.94 4.21
C ILE A 38 12.15 -7.74 4.58
N LEU A 39 11.83 -6.51 4.97
CA LEU A 39 10.50 -6.13 5.41
C LEU A 39 9.56 -6.22 4.21
N ASN A 40 8.65 -7.20 4.22
CA ASN A 40 7.55 -7.26 3.26
C ASN A 40 6.49 -6.22 3.67
N PRO A 41 6.31 -5.13 2.90
CA PRO A 41 5.41 -4.05 3.30
C PRO A 41 3.92 -4.36 3.07
N PHE A 42 3.59 -5.55 2.55
CA PHE A 42 2.24 -5.93 2.15
C PHE A 42 1.61 -7.01 3.03
N VAL A 43 2.32 -7.45 4.06
CA VAL A 43 1.83 -8.43 5.02
C VAL A 43 1.50 -7.73 6.32
N HIS A 44 0.31 -7.99 6.84
CA HIS A 44 -0.10 -7.56 8.17
C HIS A 44 -0.82 -8.70 8.87
N ARG A 45 -0.23 -9.22 9.95
CA ARG A 45 -0.87 -10.23 10.79
C ARG A 45 -1.47 -9.53 12.00
N LEU A 46 -2.77 -9.68 12.17
CA LEU A 46 -3.51 -9.11 13.30
C LEU A 46 -4.35 -10.19 13.97
N GLU A 47 -3.87 -10.61 15.13
CA GLU A 47 -4.54 -11.56 15.99
C GLU A 47 -4.65 -10.98 17.40
N LEU A 48 -5.75 -11.30 18.08
CA LEU A 48 -5.91 -10.99 19.49
C LEU A 48 -5.20 -12.10 20.27
N GLU A 49 -3.97 -11.84 20.68
CA GLU A 49 -3.09 -12.85 21.29
C GLU A 49 -3.63 -13.35 22.63
N THR A 50 -4.16 -12.43 23.46
CA THR A 50 -4.58 -12.78 24.82
C THR A 50 -6.08 -13.03 24.92
N THR A 51 -6.49 -13.97 25.78
CA THR A 51 -7.89 -14.19 26.14
C THR A 51 -8.53 -12.92 26.70
N TYR A 52 -7.76 -12.12 27.43
CA TYR A 52 -8.20 -10.81 27.91
C TYR A 52 -8.58 -9.88 26.76
N ASP A 53 -7.75 -9.75 25.73
CA ASP A 53 -8.04 -8.91 24.57
C ASP A 53 -9.25 -9.39 23.77
N LYS A 54 -9.46 -10.72 23.70
CA LYS A 54 -10.68 -11.32 23.12
C LYS A 54 -11.91 -10.93 23.92
N ILE A 55 -11.92 -11.15 25.24
CA ILE A 55 -13.06 -10.81 26.12
C ILE A 55 -13.34 -9.31 26.11
N LYS A 56 -12.29 -8.48 26.18
CA LYS A 56 -12.38 -7.02 26.10
C LYS A 56 -13.00 -6.58 24.78
N THR A 57 -12.54 -7.14 23.65
CA THR A 57 -13.10 -6.83 22.33
C THR A 57 -14.58 -7.22 22.24
N VAL A 58 -14.97 -8.38 22.78
CA VAL A 58 -16.38 -8.81 22.84
C VAL A 58 -17.21 -7.83 23.67
N PHE A 59 -16.75 -7.44 24.85
CA PHE A 59 -17.45 -6.47 25.69
C PHE A 59 -17.61 -5.11 24.98
N LEU A 60 -16.54 -4.58 24.38
CA LEU A 60 -16.58 -3.29 23.67
C LEU A 60 -17.40 -3.36 22.37
N THR A 61 -17.51 -4.54 21.76
CA THR A 61 -18.43 -4.77 20.62
C THR A 61 -19.88 -4.60 21.04
N VAL A 62 -20.27 -5.03 22.24
CA VAL A 62 -21.65 -4.87 22.72
C VAL A 62 -21.87 -3.47 23.29
N ALA A 63 -20.93 -2.95 24.09
CA ALA A 63 -21.12 -1.72 24.85
C ALA A 63 -20.83 -0.44 24.04
N LEU A 64 -19.79 -0.44 23.19
CA LEU A 64 -19.24 0.77 22.58
C LEU A 64 -19.53 0.88 21.09
N LEU A 65 -19.41 -0.22 20.35
CA LEU A 65 -19.56 -0.22 18.89
C LEU A 65 -20.93 0.32 18.43
N PRO A 66 -22.09 -0.03 19.02
CA PRO A 66 -23.39 0.48 18.55
C PRO A 66 -23.49 2.00 18.71
N ILE A 67 -22.98 2.53 19.83
CA ILE A 67 -22.97 3.98 20.12
C ILE A 67 -22.11 4.71 19.10
N ARG A 68 -20.91 4.18 18.81
CA ARG A 68 -20.00 4.77 17.82
C ARG A 68 -20.58 4.72 16.41
N LEU A 69 -21.14 3.58 16.00
CA LEU A 69 -21.76 3.44 14.69
C LEU A 69 -22.92 4.42 14.52
N MET A 70 -23.77 4.58 15.54
CA MET A 70 -24.85 5.57 15.51
C MET A 70 -24.31 6.99 15.36
N ALA A 71 -23.34 7.38 16.19
CA ALA A 71 -22.74 8.72 16.14
C ALA A 71 -22.06 9.01 14.79
N ILE A 72 -21.26 8.07 14.28
CA ILE A 72 -20.59 8.15 12.97
C ILE A 72 -21.62 8.27 11.86
N THR A 73 -22.69 7.45 11.89
CA THR A 73 -23.73 7.46 10.85
C THR A 73 -24.41 8.82 10.79
N VAL A 74 -24.80 9.39 11.93
CA VAL A 74 -25.41 10.72 12.00
C VAL A 74 -24.47 11.79 11.44
N LEU A 75 -23.19 11.77 11.82
CA LEU A 75 -22.20 12.76 11.38
C LEU A 75 -21.87 12.63 9.88
N VAL A 76 -21.79 11.40 9.35
CA VAL A 76 -21.57 11.16 7.92
C VAL A 76 -22.77 11.61 7.09
N ILE A 77 -24.00 11.34 7.55
CA ILE A 77 -25.23 11.82 6.88
C ILE A 77 -25.25 13.36 6.89
N LEU A 78 -24.91 14.00 8.01
CA LEU A 78 -24.81 15.46 8.10
C LEU A 78 -23.77 16.01 7.10
N ALA A 79 -22.57 15.42 7.05
CA ALA A 79 -21.53 15.82 6.11
C ALA A 79 -21.98 15.65 4.66
N TRP A 80 -22.59 14.51 4.33
CA TRP A 80 -23.13 14.23 3.00
C TRP A 80 -24.21 15.23 2.60
N PHE A 81 -25.13 15.57 3.51
CA PHE A 81 -26.17 16.58 3.26
C PHE A 81 -25.57 17.97 2.99
N MET A 82 -24.58 18.40 3.78
CA MET A 82 -23.85 19.64 3.53
C MET A 82 -23.15 19.64 2.16
N ALA A 83 -22.54 18.51 1.77
CA ALA A 83 -21.93 18.36 0.46
C ALA A 83 -22.96 18.41 -0.68
N CYS A 84 -24.13 17.77 -0.52
CA CYS A 84 -25.23 17.84 -1.46
C CYS A 84 -25.73 19.28 -1.66
N ILE A 85 -25.92 20.04 -0.57
CA ILE A 85 -26.30 21.46 -0.66
C ILE A 85 -25.20 22.27 -1.35
N GLY A 86 -23.95 22.13 -0.92
CA GLY A 86 -22.86 22.93 -1.45
C GLY A 86 -22.54 22.64 -2.92
N LEU A 87 -22.81 21.42 -3.41
CA LEU A 87 -22.67 21.04 -4.82
C LEU A 87 -23.99 21.15 -5.60
N HIS A 88 -25.06 21.68 -5.00
CA HIS A 88 -26.32 21.85 -5.71
C HIS A 88 -26.14 22.78 -6.91
N GLY A 89 -26.60 22.31 -8.08
CA GLY A 89 -26.47 23.02 -9.36
C GLY A 89 -25.06 23.03 -9.96
N MET A 90 -24.09 22.28 -9.42
CA MET A 90 -22.75 22.15 -10.00
C MET A 90 -22.64 20.84 -10.79
N SER A 91 -22.17 20.92 -12.03
CA SER A 91 -21.76 19.74 -12.79
C SER A 91 -20.34 19.31 -12.41
N GLU A 92 -19.97 18.09 -12.77
CA GLU A 92 -18.58 17.63 -12.59
C GLU A 92 -17.60 18.45 -13.45
N GLU A 93 -18.01 18.88 -14.63
CA GLU A 93 -17.18 19.74 -15.49
C GLU A 93 -16.90 21.09 -14.84
N ASP A 94 -17.89 21.68 -14.16
CA ASP A 94 -17.71 22.93 -13.42
C ASP A 94 -16.67 22.78 -12.31
N LEU A 95 -16.72 21.66 -11.58
CA LEU A 95 -15.78 21.34 -10.50
C LEU A 95 -14.35 21.09 -11.01
N ARG A 96 -14.19 20.65 -12.26
CA ARG A 96 -12.88 20.44 -12.89
C ARG A 96 -12.34 21.71 -13.55
N ARG A 97 -13.21 22.62 -13.97
CA ARG A 97 -12.85 23.84 -14.69
C ARG A 97 -12.30 24.94 -13.77
N ALA A 98 -12.85 25.11 -12.57
CA ALA A 98 -12.47 26.19 -11.67
C ALA A 98 -12.62 25.82 -10.18
N PRO A 99 -11.85 26.43 -9.27
CA PRO A 99 -12.01 26.20 -7.84
C PRO A 99 -13.36 26.68 -7.32
N LEU A 100 -13.86 26.05 -6.25
CA LEU A 100 -15.06 26.51 -5.55
C LEU A 100 -14.86 27.93 -4.99
N LYS A 101 -15.82 28.81 -5.25
CA LYS A 101 -15.80 30.23 -4.84
C LYS A 101 -17.00 30.58 -3.94
N GLY A 102 -16.89 31.68 -3.21
CA GLY A 102 -17.96 32.24 -2.39
C GLY A 102 -18.44 31.31 -1.27
N TRP A 103 -19.76 31.25 -1.05
CA TRP A 103 -20.37 30.51 0.05
C TRP A 103 -20.10 29.00 0.00
N ARG A 104 -19.93 28.40 -1.18
CA ARG A 104 -19.58 26.98 -1.33
C ARG A 104 -18.24 26.67 -0.67
N ARG A 105 -17.25 27.53 -0.86
CA ARG A 105 -15.95 27.40 -0.18
C ARG A 105 -16.06 27.59 1.33
N GLN A 106 -17.00 28.41 1.81
CA GLN A 106 -17.24 28.61 3.25
C GLN A 106 -17.86 27.39 3.94
N VAL A 107 -18.36 26.38 3.19
CA VAL A 107 -18.83 25.11 3.74
C VAL A 107 -17.66 24.20 4.14
N VAL A 108 -16.48 24.35 3.52
CA VAL A 108 -15.32 23.47 3.74
C VAL A 108 -14.88 23.40 5.21
N PRO A 109 -14.73 24.52 5.96
CA PRO A 109 -14.38 24.46 7.38
C PRO A 109 -15.39 23.65 8.21
N TRP A 110 -16.70 23.76 7.91
CA TRP A 110 -17.74 22.99 8.60
C TRP A 110 -17.65 21.50 8.30
N LEU A 111 -17.42 21.14 7.03
CA LEU A 111 -17.15 19.76 6.64
C LEU A 111 -15.91 19.20 7.35
N CYS A 112 -14.86 20.01 7.52
CA CYS A 112 -13.67 19.60 8.28
C CYS A 112 -13.98 19.37 9.77
N VAL A 113 -14.78 20.22 10.40
CA VAL A 113 -15.20 20.06 11.81
C VAL A 113 -16.01 18.77 11.97
N VAL A 114 -17.03 18.56 11.12
CA VAL A 114 -17.84 17.34 11.16
C VAL A 114 -16.99 16.09 10.90
N GLY A 115 -16.08 16.13 9.92
CA GLY A 115 -15.15 15.03 9.64
C GLY A 115 -14.24 14.70 10.83
N ARG A 116 -13.71 15.72 11.53
CA ARG A 116 -12.91 15.53 12.76
C ARG A 116 -13.74 14.90 13.88
N TRP A 117 -14.99 15.33 14.05
CA TRP A 117 -15.91 14.70 15.00
C TRP A 117 -16.23 13.26 14.64
N THR A 118 -16.36 12.92 13.35
CA THR A 118 -16.55 11.54 12.91
C THR A 118 -15.37 10.66 13.32
N TYR A 119 -14.12 11.14 13.15
CA TYR A 119 -12.93 10.42 13.59
C TYR A 119 -12.89 10.26 15.11
N GLN A 120 -13.19 11.32 15.86
CA GLN A 120 -13.25 11.27 17.32
C GLN A 120 -14.34 10.31 17.82
N ALA A 121 -15.52 10.29 17.18
CA ALA A 121 -16.59 9.34 17.48
C ALA A 121 -16.16 7.89 17.23
N GLY A 122 -15.31 7.66 16.22
CA GLY A 122 -14.65 6.36 15.99
C GLY A 122 -13.54 6.00 16.97
N GLY A 123 -13.27 6.84 17.98
CA GLY A 123 -12.20 6.64 18.94
C GLY A 123 -10.82 7.05 18.43
N MET A 124 -10.74 7.77 17.30
CA MET A 124 -9.49 8.19 16.68
C MET A 124 -9.17 9.64 17.05
N LYS A 125 -8.13 9.83 17.87
CA LYS A 125 -7.57 11.15 18.15
C LYS A 125 -6.57 11.54 17.07
N ILE A 126 -6.88 12.60 16.33
CA ILE A 126 -5.95 13.18 15.36
C ILE A 126 -5.02 14.16 16.09
N VAL A 127 -3.71 13.90 16.02
CA VAL A 127 -2.66 14.75 16.57
C VAL A 127 -1.89 15.39 15.42
N VAL A 128 -1.87 16.71 15.35
CA VAL A 128 -1.18 17.44 14.27
C VAL A 128 0.14 17.97 14.81
N ARG A 129 1.24 17.69 14.09
CA ARG A 129 2.58 18.22 14.35
C ARG A 129 3.05 19.04 13.15
N GLY A 130 3.85 20.08 13.41
CA GLY A 130 4.28 21.01 12.37
C GLY A 130 3.16 21.93 11.90
N LYS A 131 3.39 22.62 10.77
CA LYS A 131 2.45 23.58 10.18
C LYS A 131 2.26 23.28 8.71
N GLN A 132 1.02 23.17 8.28
CA GLN A 132 0.69 23.10 6.86
C GLN A 132 1.13 24.40 6.15
N ALA A 133 1.89 24.25 5.07
CA ALA A 133 2.30 25.34 4.22
C ALA A 133 1.13 25.84 3.38
N SER A 134 1.14 27.12 3.04
CA SER A 134 0.17 27.67 2.11
C SER A 134 0.33 27.03 0.72
N ARG A 135 -0.74 27.11 -0.10
CA ARG A 135 -0.70 26.70 -1.51
C ARG A 135 0.45 27.39 -2.28
N GLN A 136 0.70 28.66 -1.98
CA GLN A 136 1.73 29.46 -2.65
C GLN A 136 3.15 28.97 -2.32
N GLU A 137 3.37 28.49 -1.09
CA GLU A 137 4.65 27.92 -0.66
C GLU A 137 4.85 26.50 -1.20
N ALA A 138 3.80 25.68 -1.16
CA ALA A 138 3.80 24.30 -1.64
C ALA A 138 2.42 23.92 -2.21
N PRO A 139 2.20 23.95 -3.52
CA PRO A 139 0.90 23.61 -4.11
C PRO A 139 0.52 22.14 -3.97
N ILE A 140 1.47 21.27 -3.63
CA ILE A 140 1.29 19.81 -3.54
C ILE A 140 1.69 19.30 -2.16
N LEU A 141 0.81 18.51 -1.53
CA LEU A 141 1.06 17.74 -0.32
C LEU A 141 1.38 16.29 -0.69
N VAL A 142 2.57 15.83 -0.32
CA VAL A 142 3.01 14.44 -0.53
C VAL A 142 2.88 13.69 0.78
N VAL A 143 1.97 12.72 0.85
CA VAL A 143 1.59 12.06 2.11
C VAL A 143 2.09 10.61 2.14
N ALA A 144 2.75 10.19 3.22
CA ALA A 144 3.23 8.82 3.38
C ALA A 144 3.43 8.48 4.88
N PRO A 145 3.41 7.19 5.28
CA PRO A 145 3.03 6.06 4.44
C PRO A 145 1.50 6.04 4.21
N HIS A 146 1.06 5.51 3.07
CA HIS A 146 -0.33 5.14 2.86
C HIS A 146 -0.56 3.74 3.42
N SER A 147 -1.45 3.59 4.39
CA SER A 147 -1.63 2.32 5.10
C SER A 147 -3.08 1.90 5.27
N SER A 148 -4.03 2.82 5.08
CA SER A 148 -5.43 2.55 5.41
C SER A 148 -6.39 3.51 4.73
N PHE A 149 -7.65 3.12 4.65
CA PHE A 149 -8.75 4.05 4.37
C PHE A 149 -8.88 5.13 5.46
N ILE A 150 -8.39 4.87 6.68
CA ILE A 150 -8.35 5.83 7.80
C ILE A 150 -7.37 6.99 7.54
N ASP A 151 -6.44 6.85 6.60
CA ASP A 151 -5.55 7.96 6.22
C ASP A 151 -6.34 9.15 5.65
N GLY A 152 -7.57 8.91 5.16
CA GLY A 152 -8.49 9.95 4.68
C GLY A 152 -8.77 11.05 5.71
N GLY A 153 -8.52 10.83 7.00
CA GLY A 153 -8.67 11.85 8.05
C GLY A 153 -7.81 13.09 7.81
N ILE A 154 -6.69 12.95 7.09
CA ILE A 154 -5.84 14.07 6.70
C ILE A 154 -6.60 15.12 5.87
N VAL A 155 -7.63 14.74 5.10
CA VAL A 155 -8.46 15.67 4.30
C VAL A 155 -9.12 16.74 5.19
N TYR A 156 -9.53 16.36 6.40
CA TYR A 156 -10.13 17.28 7.37
C TYR A 156 -9.10 18.11 8.14
N VAL A 157 -7.84 17.69 8.13
CA VAL A 157 -6.72 18.46 8.67
C VAL A 157 -6.27 19.51 7.68
N THR A 158 -6.21 19.16 6.41
CA THR A 158 -5.64 19.98 5.33
C THR A 158 -6.63 20.89 4.61
N GLY A 159 -7.92 20.80 4.96
CA GLY A 159 -8.95 21.72 4.46
C GLY A 159 -9.53 21.32 3.10
N PHE A 160 -9.82 20.03 2.90
CA PHE A 160 -10.33 19.47 1.63
C PHE A 160 -9.41 19.74 0.43
N PRO A 161 -8.16 19.23 0.46
CA PRO A 161 -7.26 19.30 -0.70
C PRO A 161 -7.82 18.49 -1.87
N SER A 162 -7.40 18.81 -3.10
CA SER A 162 -7.70 18.02 -4.28
C SER A 162 -6.99 16.67 -4.22
N ILE A 163 -7.76 15.60 -3.98
CA ILE A 163 -7.23 14.24 -3.88
C ILE A 163 -7.15 13.56 -5.24
N ILE A 164 -6.27 12.56 -5.36
CA ILE A 164 -6.26 11.64 -6.50
C ILE A 164 -7.13 10.44 -6.15
N VAL A 165 -8.18 10.20 -6.94
CA VAL A 165 -9.14 9.13 -6.64
C VAL A 165 -9.58 8.43 -7.93
N ARG A 166 -9.96 7.16 -7.82
CA ARG A 166 -10.54 6.45 -8.97
C ARG A 166 -11.92 7.01 -9.31
N ARG A 167 -12.27 6.98 -10.59
CA ARG A 167 -13.56 7.49 -11.07
C ARG A 167 -14.75 6.84 -10.36
N GLU A 168 -14.70 5.54 -10.14
CA GLU A 168 -15.81 4.77 -9.58
C GLU A 168 -16.18 5.26 -8.17
N SER A 169 -15.19 5.69 -7.38
CA SER A 169 -15.42 6.25 -6.04
C SER A 169 -16.19 7.57 -6.09
N GLY A 170 -16.04 8.36 -7.15
CA GLY A 170 -16.78 9.61 -7.35
C GLY A 170 -18.25 9.40 -7.71
N LEU A 171 -18.59 8.22 -8.25
CA LEU A 171 -19.94 7.82 -8.65
C LEU A 171 -20.73 7.17 -7.52
N ASP A 172 -20.08 6.82 -6.41
CA ASP A 172 -20.73 6.21 -5.26
C ASP A 172 -21.81 7.17 -4.68
N PRO A 173 -23.07 6.73 -4.52
CA PRO A 173 -24.15 7.60 -4.08
C PRO A 173 -24.02 8.04 -2.61
N TYR A 174 -23.28 7.29 -1.79
CA TYR A 174 -23.13 7.52 -0.35
C TYR A 174 -21.93 8.43 -0.03
N ILE A 175 -20.80 8.25 -0.71
CA ILE A 175 -19.57 9.02 -0.43
C ILE A 175 -19.12 9.92 -1.59
N GLY A 176 -19.61 9.69 -2.80
CA GLY A 176 -19.17 10.40 -4.00
C GLY A 176 -19.36 11.91 -3.91
N LYS A 177 -20.42 12.40 -3.25
CA LYS A 177 -20.63 13.85 -3.05
C LYS A 177 -19.57 14.49 -2.15
N LEU A 178 -19.14 13.79 -1.10
CA LEU A 178 -18.03 14.25 -0.24
C LEU A 178 -16.71 14.25 -1.00
N ILE A 179 -16.46 13.20 -1.79
CA ILE A 179 -15.28 13.10 -2.66
C ILE A 179 -15.27 14.24 -3.69
N ASN A 180 -16.37 14.46 -4.41
CA ASN A 180 -16.50 15.54 -5.39
C ASN A 180 -16.28 16.94 -4.79
N TYR A 181 -16.60 17.14 -3.50
CA TYR A 181 -16.37 18.41 -2.81
C TYR A 181 -14.89 18.78 -2.68
N THR A 182 -14.01 17.77 -2.66
CA THR A 182 -12.55 17.98 -2.68
C THR A 182 -12.05 18.50 -4.04
N GLN A 183 -12.93 18.55 -5.05
CA GLN A 183 -12.57 18.76 -6.45
C GLN A 183 -11.44 17.79 -6.83
N PRO A 184 -11.68 16.48 -6.88
CA PRO A 184 -10.60 15.52 -7.06
C PRO A 184 -10.02 15.56 -8.48
N VAL A 185 -8.82 15.00 -8.64
CA VAL A 185 -8.30 14.59 -9.95
C VAL A 185 -8.63 13.11 -10.12
N TYR A 186 -9.49 12.81 -11.09
CA TYR A 186 -9.93 11.44 -11.33
C TYR A 186 -8.90 10.64 -12.14
N VAL A 187 -8.83 9.34 -11.83
CA VAL A 187 -8.02 8.36 -12.55
C VAL A 187 -8.92 7.25 -13.08
N TRP A 188 -8.76 6.89 -14.35
CA TRP A 188 -9.40 5.78 -15.03
C TRP A 188 -8.38 4.66 -15.20
N ARG A 189 -8.70 3.45 -14.76
CA ARG A 189 -7.78 2.31 -14.86
C ARG A 189 -7.78 1.66 -16.23
N ASP A 190 -8.92 1.72 -16.90
CA ASP A 190 -9.15 1.09 -18.19
C ASP A 190 -8.77 1.98 -19.38
N ASP A 191 -8.42 3.25 -19.12
CA ASP A 191 -7.94 4.18 -20.14
C ASP A 191 -6.40 4.21 -20.16
N PRO A 192 -5.76 3.75 -21.27
CA PRO A 192 -4.31 3.78 -21.43
C PRO A 192 -3.70 5.18 -21.28
N ASN A 193 -4.46 6.22 -21.60
CA ASN A 193 -4.03 7.62 -21.53
C ASN A 193 -4.32 8.27 -20.18
N SER A 194 -5.06 7.61 -19.27
CA SER A 194 -5.49 8.23 -18.01
C SER A 194 -4.31 8.72 -17.19
N ARG A 195 -3.19 7.98 -17.16
CA ARG A 195 -2.02 8.39 -16.39
C ARG A 195 -1.46 9.73 -16.89
N GLN A 196 -1.42 9.93 -18.21
CA GLN A 196 -0.93 11.17 -18.81
C GLN A 196 -1.91 12.32 -18.55
N ASN A 197 -3.21 12.06 -18.66
CA ASN A 197 -4.26 13.04 -18.37
C ASN A 197 -4.24 13.48 -16.89
N THR A 198 -4.09 12.53 -15.97
CA THR A 198 -3.95 12.82 -14.53
C THR A 198 -2.71 13.69 -14.27
N VAL A 199 -1.57 13.37 -14.87
CA VAL A 199 -0.34 14.19 -14.72
C VAL A 199 -0.55 15.59 -15.27
N LYS A 200 -1.20 15.73 -16.44
CA LYS A 200 -1.53 17.03 -17.03
C LYS A 200 -2.41 17.87 -16.10
N GLU A 201 -3.46 17.27 -15.55
CA GLU A 201 -4.38 17.94 -14.62
C GLU A 201 -3.67 18.35 -13.31
N ILE A 202 -2.75 17.52 -12.80
CA ILE A 202 -1.90 17.88 -11.64
C ILE A 202 -1.01 19.08 -11.97
N ILE A 203 -0.34 19.09 -13.13
CA ILE A 203 0.52 20.21 -13.57
C ILE A 203 -0.31 21.49 -13.69
N GLU A 204 -1.47 21.43 -14.35
CA GLU A 204 -2.36 22.57 -14.52
C GLU A 204 -2.78 23.17 -13.18
N ARG A 205 -3.23 22.34 -12.22
CA ARG A 205 -3.69 22.82 -10.90
C ARG A 205 -2.55 23.33 -10.02
N ALA A 206 -1.40 22.67 -10.05
CA ALA A 206 -0.24 23.05 -9.24
C ALA A 206 0.42 24.36 -9.72
N THR A 207 0.33 24.66 -11.01
CA THR A 207 0.91 25.87 -11.63
C THR A 207 -0.12 26.98 -11.89
N SER A 208 -1.40 26.70 -11.68
CA SER A 208 -2.48 27.68 -11.92
C SER A 208 -2.37 28.91 -11.03
N LYS A 209 -2.73 30.07 -11.60
CA LYS A 209 -2.92 31.32 -10.86
C LYS A 209 -4.24 31.36 -10.08
N GLU A 210 -5.20 30.51 -10.43
CA GLU A 210 -6.45 30.38 -9.67
C GLU A 210 -6.18 29.73 -8.31
N ASP A 211 -7.02 30.04 -7.33
CA ASP A 211 -6.88 29.57 -5.95
C ASP A 211 -7.44 28.15 -5.76
N TRP A 212 -6.87 27.19 -6.49
CA TRP A 212 -7.16 25.76 -6.34
C TRP A 212 -6.79 25.24 -4.95
N PRO A 213 -7.55 24.29 -4.37
CA PRO A 213 -7.07 23.53 -3.23
C PRO A 213 -5.69 22.92 -3.52
N GLN A 214 -4.85 22.77 -2.49
CA GLN A 214 -3.58 22.03 -2.64
C GLN A 214 -3.88 20.62 -3.17
N VAL A 215 -3.04 20.11 -4.07
CA VAL A 215 -3.17 18.74 -4.54
C VAL A 215 -2.55 17.81 -3.51
N MET A 216 -3.28 16.80 -3.04
CA MET A 216 -2.78 15.83 -2.06
C MET A 216 -2.63 14.46 -2.69
N ILE A 217 -1.43 13.88 -2.59
CA ILE A 217 -1.07 12.64 -3.26
C ILE A 217 -0.35 11.70 -2.29
N PHE A 218 -0.80 10.45 -2.24
CA PHE A 218 -0.04 9.34 -1.67
C PHE A 218 0.80 8.68 -2.78
N PRO A 219 2.11 8.98 -2.89
CA PRO A 219 2.90 8.60 -4.05
C PRO A 219 3.21 7.10 -4.10
N GLU A 220 3.03 6.34 -3.01
CA GLU A 220 3.09 4.87 -3.03
C GLU A 220 2.04 4.27 -3.98
N GLY A 221 0.85 4.89 -4.04
CA GLY A 221 -0.25 4.45 -4.89
C GLY A 221 -0.93 3.14 -4.45
N THR A 222 -0.61 2.62 -3.27
CA THR A 222 -1.27 1.49 -2.59
C THR A 222 -1.06 1.60 -1.07
N CYS A 223 -1.75 0.77 -0.29
CA CYS A 223 -1.58 0.71 1.15
C CYS A 223 -0.48 -0.29 1.54
N THR A 224 0.35 0.08 2.51
CA THR A 224 1.46 -0.70 3.07
C THR A 224 1.35 -0.80 4.60
N ASN A 225 2.15 -1.66 5.22
CA ASN A 225 2.18 -1.86 6.67
C ASN A 225 3.07 -0.86 7.45
N ARG A 226 3.58 0.19 6.79
CA ARG A 226 4.47 1.22 7.37
C ARG A 226 5.84 0.74 7.83
N SER A 227 6.22 -0.51 7.59
CA SER A 227 7.55 -1.01 7.92
C SER A 227 8.66 -0.37 7.08
N CYS A 228 8.34 0.06 5.86
CA CYS A 228 9.23 0.79 4.97
C CYS A 228 8.44 1.67 4.00
N LEU A 229 9.10 2.62 3.34
CA LEU A 229 8.52 3.34 2.20
C LEU A 229 8.88 2.67 0.88
N ILE A 230 7.87 2.22 0.14
CA ILE A 230 8.04 1.68 -1.20
C ILE A 230 8.35 2.79 -2.21
N THR A 231 8.64 2.42 -3.46
CA THR A 231 8.96 3.36 -4.53
C THR A 231 7.81 4.33 -4.79
N PHE A 232 8.13 5.63 -4.72
CA PHE A 232 7.18 6.70 -5.01
C PHE A 232 6.96 6.84 -6.52
N LYS A 233 5.70 6.87 -6.93
CA LYS A 233 5.31 7.23 -8.30
C LYS A 233 5.61 8.71 -8.54
N SER A 234 6.17 9.02 -9.71
CA SER A 234 6.59 10.38 -10.08
C SER A 234 5.45 11.38 -10.35
N GLY A 235 4.19 10.95 -10.26
CA GLY A 235 3.01 11.77 -10.62
C GLY A 235 2.97 13.13 -9.93
N ALA A 236 3.27 13.17 -8.63
CA ALA A 236 3.30 14.39 -7.83
C ALA A 236 4.49 15.31 -8.15
N PHE A 237 5.52 14.81 -8.82
CA PHE A 237 6.82 15.45 -8.97
C PHE A 237 7.07 16.00 -10.38
N TYR A 238 6.29 15.57 -11.37
CA TYR A 238 6.32 16.10 -12.73
C TYR A 238 6.17 17.63 -12.84
N PRO A 239 5.37 18.32 -12.00
CA PRO A 239 5.25 19.77 -12.11
C PRO A 239 6.53 20.55 -11.78
N GLY A 240 7.54 19.93 -11.13
CA GLY A 240 8.79 20.61 -10.76
C GLY A 240 8.62 21.76 -9.75
N VAL A 241 7.49 21.80 -9.04
CA VAL A 241 7.17 22.80 -8.01
C VAL A 241 7.52 22.31 -6.60
N PRO A 242 7.62 23.21 -5.61
CA PRO A 242 7.78 22.79 -4.21
C PRO A 242 6.66 21.87 -3.74
N VAL A 243 7.01 20.86 -2.96
CA VAL A 243 6.05 19.97 -2.28
C VAL A 243 6.19 20.11 -0.77
N GLN A 244 5.12 19.86 -0.03
CA GLN A 244 5.22 19.66 1.41
C GLN A 244 5.05 18.17 1.73
N PRO A 245 6.11 17.50 2.23
CA PRO A 245 6.00 16.14 2.72
C PRO A 245 5.19 16.10 4.03
N VAL A 246 4.28 15.13 4.16
CA VAL A 246 3.44 14.92 5.34
C VAL A 246 3.52 13.47 5.78
N CYS A 247 3.98 13.26 7.01
CA CYS A 247 4.18 11.93 7.58
C CYS A 247 3.00 11.50 8.45
N ILE A 248 2.43 10.32 8.20
CA ILE A 248 1.36 9.75 9.03
C ILE A 248 1.93 8.64 9.94
N ARG A 249 1.56 8.65 11.22
CA ARG A 249 1.89 7.59 12.19
C ARG A 249 0.66 7.14 12.95
N TYR A 250 0.62 5.86 13.28
CA TYR A 250 -0.40 5.28 14.15
C TYR A 250 0.28 4.63 15.36
N PRO A 251 0.65 5.42 16.39
CA PRO A 251 1.35 4.91 17.58
C PRO A 251 0.38 4.18 18.52
N ASN A 252 -0.29 3.15 18.00
CA ASN A 252 -1.29 2.36 18.71
C ASN A 252 -0.69 1.02 19.12
N LYS A 253 -1.00 0.56 20.34
CA LYS A 253 -0.51 -0.73 20.85
C LYS A 253 -0.97 -1.89 19.96
N LEU A 254 -2.25 -1.86 19.56
CA LEU A 254 -2.81 -2.81 18.61
C LEU A 254 -3.00 -2.10 17.27
N ASP A 255 -2.33 -2.60 16.23
CA ASP A 255 -2.41 -2.03 14.89
C ASP A 255 -3.64 -2.55 14.15
N THR A 256 -4.79 -1.94 14.43
CA THR A 256 -6.07 -2.28 13.80
C THR A 256 -6.34 -1.50 12.51
N VAL A 257 -5.43 -0.60 12.11
CA VAL A 257 -5.64 0.34 11.01
C VAL A 257 -4.99 -0.12 9.71
N THR A 258 -3.89 -0.86 9.80
CA THR A 258 -3.12 -1.33 8.64
C THR A 258 -3.94 -2.26 7.77
N TRP A 259 -4.23 -1.80 6.55
CA TRP A 259 -4.90 -2.56 5.51
C TRP A 259 -3.92 -2.86 4.39
N THR A 260 -3.47 -4.11 4.32
CA THR A 260 -2.59 -4.60 3.26
C THR A 260 -3.27 -5.66 2.41
N TRP A 261 -2.61 -6.06 1.32
CA TRP A 261 -3.09 -7.14 0.44
C TRP A 261 -3.12 -8.49 1.14
N GLU A 262 -2.11 -8.77 1.99
CA GLU A 262 -2.03 -9.97 2.82
C GLU A 262 -2.30 -9.61 4.28
N GLY A 263 -3.55 -9.28 4.58
CA GLY A 263 -3.96 -8.92 5.93
C GLY A 263 -5.46 -9.06 6.15
N PRO A 264 -5.95 -8.68 7.35
CA PRO A 264 -7.37 -8.74 7.64
C PRO A 264 -8.18 -7.88 6.68
N GLY A 265 -9.36 -8.36 6.29
CA GLY A 265 -10.28 -7.59 5.46
C GLY A 265 -10.71 -6.28 6.12
N ALA A 266 -11.08 -5.29 5.29
CA ALA A 266 -11.43 -3.94 5.73
C ALA A 266 -12.52 -3.91 6.81
N LEU A 267 -13.52 -4.80 6.76
CA LEU A 267 -14.58 -4.90 7.78
C LEU A 267 -14.05 -5.36 9.14
N LYS A 268 -13.12 -6.34 9.17
CA LYS A 268 -12.48 -6.80 10.41
C LYS A 268 -11.62 -5.67 11.01
N LEU A 269 -10.85 -4.96 10.19
CA LEU A 269 -10.05 -3.81 10.64
C LEU A 269 -10.93 -2.67 11.18
N LEU A 270 -12.03 -2.36 10.48
CA LEU A 270 -12.98 -1.35 10.92
C LEU A 270 -13.62 -1.73 12.27
N TRP A 271 -14.10 -2.97 12.41
CA TRP A 271 -14.64 -3.49 13.66
C TRP A 271 -13.64 -3.41 14.80
N LEU A 272 -12.41 -3.89 14.59
CA LEU A 272 -11.37 -3.88 15.62
C LEU A 272 -10.95 -2.46 15.99
N THR A 273 -10.89 -1.54 15.02
CA THR A 273 -10.60 -0.12 15.27
C THR A 273 -11.71 0.54 16.08
N LEU A 274 -12.97 0.33 15.69
CA LEU A 274 -14.12 0.91 16.39
C LEU A 274 -14.35 0.30 17.78
N THR A 275 -13.75 -0.84 18.08
CA THR A 275 -13.77 -1.46 19.41
C THR A 275 -12.53 -1.13 20.25
N GLN A 276 -11.60 -0.31 19.76
CA GLN A 276 -10.53 0.27 20.59
C GLN A 276 -11.06 1.41 21.46
N LEU A 277 -10.69 1.47 22.74
CA LEU A 277 -11.08 2.59 23.61
C LEU A 277 -10.59 3.94 23.08
N ASN A 278 -9.32 4.00 22.68
CA ASN A 278 -8.72 5.18 22.07
C ASN A 278 -7.58 4.74 21.15
N SER A 279 -7.57 5.31 19.95
CA SER A 279 -6.52 5.18 18.95
C SER A 279 -6.02 6.57 18.59
N SER A 280 -4.76 6.69 18.19
CA SER A 280 -4.13 7.93 17.76
C SER A 280 -3.71 7.84 16.31
N CYS A 281 -3.91 8.93 15.58
CA CYS A 281 -3.37 9.18 14.24
C CYS A 281 -2.57 10.47 14.33
N GLU A 282 -1.24 10.37 14.20
CA GLU A 282 -0.37 11.55 14.15
C GLU A 282 -0.12 11.95 12.70
N ILE A 283 -0.34 13.22 12.39
CA ILE A 283 -0.07 13.84 11.09
C ILE A 283 1.00 14.90 11.31
N GLU A 284 2.17 14.68 10.73
CA GLU A 284 3.31 15.59 10.85
C GLU A 284 3.62 16.27 9.52
N PHE A 285 3.46 17.59 9.48
CA PHE A 285 3.88 18.42 8.37
C PHE A 285 5.37 18.69 8.46
N LEU A 286 6.14 18.18 7.50
CA LEU A 286 7.57 18.48 7.38
C LEU A 286 7.79 19.85 6.72
N PRO A 287 9.00 20.42 6.80
CA PRO A 287 9.35 21.62 6.06
C PRO A 287 9.11 21.46 4.55
N VAL A 288 8.77 22.57 3.88
CA VAL A 288 8.58 22.58 2.43
C VAL A 288 9.86 22.16 1.72
N TYR A 289 9.74 21.16 0.85
CA TYR A 289 10.83 20.71 0.00
C TYR A 289 10.80 21.47 -1.32
N LYS A 290 11.91 22.14 -1.65
CA LYS A 290 12.07 22.87 -2.92
C LYS A 290 13.00 22.07 -3.83
N PRO A 291 12.55 21.67 -5.03
CA PRO A 291 13.39 20.89 -5.92
C PRO A 291 14.50 21.74 -6.51
N ASN A 292 15.69 21.16 -6.64
CA ASN A 292 16.80 21.74 -7.41
C ASN A 292 16.61 21.54 -8.93
N GLU A 293 17.48 22.11 -9.76
CA GLU A 293 17.35 22.00 -11.22
C GLU A 293 17.44 20.55 -11.74
N ALA A 294 18.27 19.69 -11.12
CA ALA A 294 18.34 18.29 -11.51
C ALA A 294 17.04 17.54 -11.19
N GLU A 295 16.41 17.82 -10.05
CA GLU A 295 15.13 17.24 -9.64
C GLU A 295 13.95 17.74 -10.48
N LYS A 296 14.00 18.99 -10.95
CA LYS A 296 13.00 19.51 -11.90
C LYS A 296 13.07 18.80 -13.26
N LEU A 297 14.27 18.42 -13.69
CA LEU A 297 14.50 17.69 -14.93
C LEU A 297 14.23 16.18 -14.79
N ASP A 298 14.44 15.62 -13.60
CA ASP A 298 14.21 14.21 -13.28
C ASP A 298 13.19 14.03 -12.13
N PRO A 299 11.89 13.87 -12.47
CA PRO A 299 10.84 13.60 -11.49
C PRO A 299 11.02 12.31 -10.68
N LYS A 300 11.81 11.33 -11.16
CA LYS A 300 12.13 10.13 -10.39
C LYS A 300 13.18 10.42 -9.33
N LEU A 301 14.21 11.21 -9.66
CA LEU A 301 15.19 11.70 -8.69
C LEU A 301 14.49 12.51 -7.59
N TYR A 302 13.59 13.42 -7.98
CA TYR A 302 12.82 14.22 -7.04
C TYR A 302 11.98 13.33 -6.10
N ALA A 303 11.22 12.38 -6.67
CA ALA A 303 10.44 11.42 -5.90
C ALA A 303 11.29 10.62 -4.90
N ASN A 304 12.48 10.18 -5.32
CA ASN A 304 13.40 9.40 -4.50
C ASN A 304 13.99 10.22 -3.34
N ASN A 305 14.36 11.48 -3.58
CA ASN A 305 14.89 12.34 -2.53
C ASN A 305 13.83 12.69 -1.48
N VAL A 306 12.61 13.00 -1.92
CA VAL A 306 11.49 13.23 -1.00
C VAL A 306 11.14 11.97 -0.21
N ARG A 307 11.13 10.80 -0.87
CA ARG A 307 10.95 9.50 -0.21
C ARG A 307 12.00 9.29 0.89
N ARG A 308 13.28 9.52 0.59
CA ARG A 308 14.37 9.36 1.55
C ARG A 308 14.21 10.30 2.75
N LEU A 309 13.89 11.56 2.50
CA LEU A 309 13.64 12.54 3.56
C LEU A 309 12.47 12.13 4.46
N MET A 310 11.37 11.63 3.88
CA MET A 310 10.23 11.13 4.66
C MET A 310 10.59 9.87 5.45
N ALA A 311 11.36 8.95 4.86
CA ALA A 311 11.84 7.74 5.53
C ALA A 311 12.72 8.08 6.76
N GLU A 312 13.62 9.06 6.62
CA GLU A 312 14.44 9.58 7.72
C GLU A 312 13.58 10.17 8.85
N ALA A 313 12.56 10.99 8.52
CA ALA A 313 11.64 11.56 9.50
C ALA A 313 10.76 10.50 10.20
N LEU A 314 10.33 9.48 9.46
CA LEU A 314 9.55 8.35 9.97
C LEU A 314 10.40 7.35 10.76
N LYS A 315 11.74 7.37 10.58
CA LYS A 315 12.69 6.39 11.12
C LYS A 315 12.42 4.97 10.62
N ILE A 316 12.08 4.83 9.34
CA ILE A 316 11.86 3.55 8.68
C ILE A 316 12.74 3.46 7.42
N PRO A 317 13.13 2.25 6.96
CA PRO A 317 13.89 2.10 5.73
C PRO A 317 13.05 2.39 4.47
N VAL A 318 13.74 2.48 3.33
CA VAL A 318 13.10 2.47 2.00
C VAL A 318 13.20 1.08 1.39
N SER A 319 12.26 0.74 0.52
CA SER A 319 12.26 -0.51 -0.25
C SER A 319 12.06 -0.26 -1.73
N ASP A 320 12.63 -1.14 -2.55
CA ASP A 320 12.50 -1.12 -4.02
C ASP A 320 11.21 -1.79 -4.50
N TYR A 321 10.29 -2.17 -3.60
CA TYR A 321 8.91 -2.52 -3.97
C TYR A 321 8.23 -1.39 -4.75
N THR A 322 7.45 -1.77 -5.75
CA THR A 322 6.62 -0.87 -6.57
C THR A 322 5.18 -1.34 -6.51
N TYR A 323 4.26 -0.48 -6.94
CA TYR A 323 2.85 -0.84 -7.07
C TYR A 323 2.60 -2.05 -7.99
N ASP A 324 3.36 -2.18 -9.08
CA ASP A 324 3.14 -3.26 -10.05
C ASP A 324 3.54 -4.62 -9.47
N ASP A 325 4.60 -4.65 -8.64
CA ASP A 325 4.97 -5.83 -7.83
C ASP A 325 3.81 -6.31 -6.95
N CYS A 326 3.09 -5.37 -6.33
CA CYS A 326 1.93 -5.69 -5.48
C CYS A 326 0.82 -6.36 -6.28
N ARG A 327 0.55 -5.84 -7.48
CA ARG A 327 -0.54 -6.32 -8.34
C ARG A 327 -0.30 -7.76 -8.78
N ILE A 328 0.96 -8.12 -9.01
CA ILE A 328 1.39 -9.47 -9.36
C ILE A 328 1.18 -10.40 -8.16
N ILE A 329 1.70 -10.04 -6.98
CA ILE A 329 1.56 -10.83 -5.75
C ILE A 329 0.09 -11.08 -5.42
N SER A 330 -0.75 -10.03 -5.48
CA SER A 330 -2.19 -10.14 -5.22
C SER A 330 -2.90 -11.07 -6.21
N LYS A 331 -2.56 -10.99 -7.50
CA LYS A 331 -3.16 -11.87 -8.51
C LYS A 331 -2.76 -13.32 -8.30
N ALA A 332 -1.49 -13.56 -7.96
CA ALA A 332 -1.00 -14.89 -7.67
C ALA A 332 -1.72 -15.52 -6.45
N HIS A 333 -2.00 -14.72 -5.41
CA HIS A 333 -2.83 -15.17 -4.28
C HIS A 333 -4.27 -15.52 -4.68
N GLN A 334 -4.90 -14.76 -5.57
CA GLN A 334 -6.24 -15.10 -6.10
C GLN A 334 -6.25 -16.42 -6.88
N LEU A 335 -5.12 -16.79 -7.45
CA LEU A 335 -4.92 -18.06 -8.14
C LEU A 335 -4.44 -19.18 -7.19
N HIS A 336 -4.44 -18.94 -5.87
CA HIS A 336 -3.94 -19.85 -4.83
C HIS A 336 -2.49 -20.32 -5.05
N ILE A 337 -1.66 -19.45 -5.64
CA ILE A 337 -0.27 -19.77 -5.94
C ILE A 337 0.58 -19.60 -4.67
N PRO A 338 1.23 -20.67 -4.18
CA PRO A 338 2.12 -20.57 -3.03
C PRO A 338 3.36 -19.72 -3.37
N ASN A 339 3.86 -18.95 -2.40
CA ASN A 339 5.14 -18.24 -2.45
C ASN A 339 5.33 -17.21 -3.59
N ALA A 340 4.25 -16.63 -4.12
CA ALA A 340 4.33 -15.64 -5.20
C ALA A 340 5.15 -14.37 -4.85
N SER A 341 5.12 -13.96 -3.58
CA SER A 341 5.97 -12.89 -3.05
C SER A 341 7.46 -13.20 -3.22
N GLY A 342 7.85 -14.45 -2.98
CA GLY A 342 9.21 -14.94 -3.16
C GLY A 342 9.70 -14.85 -4.60
N ILE A 343 8.84 -15.01 -5.60
CA ILE A 343 9.24 -14.95 -7.02
C ILE A 343 9.58 -13.54 -7.46
N VAL A 344 8.70 -12.59 -7.13
CA VAL A 344 8.92 -11.18 -7.44
C VAL A 344 10.17 -10.68 -6.71
N GLU A 345 10.36 -11.14 -5.48
CA GLU A 345 11.54 -10.84 -4.68
C GLU A 345 12.82 -11.46 -5.26
N ALA A 346 12.78 -12.74 -5.67
CA ALA A 346 13.89 -13.42 -6.33
C ALA A 346 14.28 -12.69 -7.63
N HIS A 347 13.31 -12.29 -8.46
CA HIS A 347 13.57 -11.54 -9.68
C HIS A 347 14.30 -10.21 -9.41
N LYS A 348 13.90 -9.49 -8.35
CA LYS A 348 14.57 -8.23 -7.97
C LYS A 348 15.97 -8.43 -7.45
N LEU A 349 16.19 -9.45 -6.63
CA LEU A 349 17.52 -9.81 -6.15
C LEU A 349 18.41 -10.19 -7.33
N ARG A 350 17.90 -10.97 -8.29
CA ARG A 350 18.62 -11.27 -9.54
C ARG A 350 18.98 -10.02 -10.33
N PHE A 351 18.06 -9.05 -10.44
CA PHE A 351 18.35 -7.77 -11.08
C PHE A 351 19.47 -7.01 -10.35
N LYS A 352 19.40 -6.93 -9.01
CA LYS A 352 20.39 -6.25 -8.16
C LYS A 352 21.76 -6.93 -8.21
N LEU A 353 21.79 -8.25 -8.35
CA LEU A 353 23.01 -9.06 -8.47
C LEU A 353 23.60 -9.04 -9.89
N GLY A 354 22.95 -8.36 -10.85
CA GLY A 354 23.42 -8.30 -12.24
C GLY A 354 23.06 -9.52 -13.10
N LEU A 355 22.51 -10.58 -12.51
CA LEU A 355 22.18 -11.85 -13.15
C LEU A 355 21.25 -11.68 -14.36
N VAL A 356 20.25 -10.79 -14.25
CA VAL A 356 19.30 -10.50 -15.36
C VAL A 356 19.99 -9.80 -16.54
N LYS A 357 20.94 -8.90 -16.26
CA LYS A 357 21.65 -8.14 -17.30
C LYS A 357 22.67 -9.03 -18.02
N GLU A 358 23.36 -9.86 -17.26
CA GLU A 358 24.38 -10.77 -17.76
C GLU A 358 23.80 -12.06 -18.35
N LYS A 359 22.50 -12.31 -18.17
CA LYS A 359 21.82 -13.54 -18.58
C LYS A 359 22.55 -14.79 -18.09
N THR A 360 23.02 -14.73 -16.84
CA THR A 360 23.95 -15.71 -16.28
C THR A 360 23.34 -17.10 -16.25
N GLU A 361 22.06 -17.22 -15.94
CA GLU A 361 21.36 -18.50 -15.92
C GLU A 361 21.07 -19.03 -17.33
N GLU A 362 20.72 -18.17 -18.29
CA GLU A 362 20.54 -18.55 -19.69
C GLU A 362 21.86 -19.07 -20.30
N ASP A 363 22.96 -18.36 -20.04
CA ASP A 363 24.31 -18.77 -20.45
C ASP A 363 24.71 -20.09 -19.78
N LEU A 364 24.35 -20.28 -18.50
CA LEU A 364 24.62 -21.51 -17.76
C LEU A 364 23.90 -22.72 -18.38
N VAL A 365 22.64 -22.55 -18.81
CA VAL A 365 21.86 -23.58 -19.50
C VAL A 365 22.41 -23.87 -20.90
N GLN A 366 22.87 -22.85 -21.62
CA GLN A 366 23.44 -23.03 -22.97
C GLN A 366 24.83 -23.67 -22.95
N THR A 367 25.63 -23.40 -21.92
CA THR A 367 27.03 -23.85 -21.83
C THR A 367 27.18 -25.23 -21.17
N LYS A 368 26.20 -25.68 -20.38
CA LYS A 368 26.23 -27.01 -19.74
C LYS A 368 25.34 -28.02 -20.48
N CYS A 369 25.94 -29.11 -20.95
CA CYS A 369 25.22 -30.26 -21.54
C CYS A 369 24.79 -31.33 -20.51
N GLU A 370 25.17 -31.20 -19.24
CA GLU A 370 24.86 -32.15 -18.16
C GLU A 370 23.74 -31.63 -17.26
N ARG A 371 22.95 -32.55 -16.68
CA ARG A 371 21.90 -32.20 -15.69
C ARG A 371 22.52 -31.48 -14.49
N PHE A 372 21.79 -30.50 -13.96
CA PHE A 372 22.19 -29.82 -12.74
C PHE A 372 22.14 -30.79 -11.55
N PRO A 373 23.02 -30.62 -10.54
CA PRO A 373 22.89 -31.37 -9.29
C PRO A 373 21.54 -31.05 -8.63
N GLU A 374 20.77 -32.09 -8.27
CA GLU A 374 19.40 -31.98 -7.74
C GLU A 374 19.32 -31.12 -6.48
N MET A 375 20.35 -31.11 -5.62
CA MET A 375 20.38 -30.27 -4.43
C MET A 375 21.72 -29.54 -4.31
N VAL A 376 21.68 -28.22 -4.08
CA VAL A 376 22.87 -27.38 -3.88
C VAL A 376 22.79 -26.61 -2.59
N ASP A 377 23.93 -26.51 -1.89
CA ASP A 377 24.11 -25.62 -0.75
C ASP A 377 24.47 -24.20 -1.23
N PHE A 378 24.51 -23.25 -0.29
CA PHE A 378 24.75 -21.84 -0.61
C PHE A 378 26.11 -21.57 -1.29
N PRO A 379 27.25 -22.11 -0.82
CA PRO A 379 28.54 -21.87 -1.49
C PRO A 379 28.55 -22.36 -2.94
N LYS A 380 27.98 -23.55 -3.19
CA LYS A 380 27.88 -24.09 -4.54
C LYS A 380 26.91 -23.29 -5.42
N PHE A 381 25.81 -22.80 -4.84
CA PHE A 381 24.89 -21.89 -5.52
C PHE A 381 25.57 -20.58 -5.95
N ALA A 382 26.30 -19.93 -5.03
CA ALA A 382 27.04 -18.70 -5.30
C ALA A 382 28.10 -18.91 -6.39
N HIS A 383 28.86 -20.00 -6.32
CA HIS A 383 29.85 -20.35 -7.32
C HIS A 383 29.22 -20.60 -8.72
N LEU A 384 28.09 -21.32 -8.78
CA LEU A 384 27.39 -21.58 -10.06
C LEU A 384 26.89 -20.30 -10.73
N LEU A 385 26.46 -19.32 -9.95
CA LEU A 385 25.96 -18.02 -10.44
C LEU A 385 27.04 -16.93 -10.49
N ARG A 386 28.31 -17.27 -10.21
CA ARG A 386 29.45 -16.32 -10.19
C ARG A 386 29.23 -15.15 -9.22
N LEU A 387 28.62 -15.42 -8.08
CA LEU A 387 28.33 -14.45 -7.03
C LEU A 387 29.36 -14.50 -5.91
N ASP A 388 29.55 -13.39 -5.22
CA ASP A 388 30.33 -13.33 -3.98
C ASP A 388 29.55 -13.97 -2.81
N GLU A 389 30.15 -14.95 -2.13
CA GLU A 389 29.57 -15.65 -0.98
C GLU A 389 29.26 -14.72 0.20
N ASN A 390 29.95 -13.59 0.31
CA ASN A 390 29.70 -12.59 1.35
C ASN A 390 28.55 -11.62 1.00
N ASN A 391 27.98 -11.72 -0.20
CA ASN A 391 26.91 -10.83 -0.64
C ASN A 391 25.58 -11.22 0.01
N LEU A 392 25.05 -10.33 0.85
CA LEU A 392 23.76 -10.51 1.54
C LEU A 392 22.59 -10.72 0.57
N ALA A 393 22.61 -10.11 -0.62
CA ALA A 393 21.57 -10.32 -1.62
C ALA A 393 21.63 -11.72 -2.25
N ALA A 394 22.83 -12.31 -2.38
CA ALA A 394 23.01 -13.67 -2.87
C ALA A 394 22.54 -14.71 -1.83
N GLN A 395 22.90 -14.51 -0.56
CA GLN A 395 22.41 -15.33 0.56
C GLN A 395 20.89 -15.29 0.65
N HIS A 396 20.31 -14.12 0.42
CA HIS A 396 18.87 -13.97 0.45
C HIS A 396 18.18 -14.63 -0.74
N LEU A 397 18.73 -14.48 -1.94
CA LEU A 397 18.22 -15.16 -3.13
C LEU A 397 18.21 -16.69 -2.92
N PHE A 398 19.24 -17.24 -2.29
CA PHE A 398 19.28 -18.65 -1.90
C PHE A 398 18.18 -18.99 -0.89
N LYS A 399 18.03 -18.19 0.18
CA LYS A 399 17.03 -18.42 1.24
C LYS A 399 15.59 -18.42 0.74
N ILE A 400 15.25 -17.56 -0.24
CA ILE A 400 13.91 -17.54 -0.87
C ILE A 400 13.60 -18.85 -1.58
N ASN A 401 14.62 -19.48 -2.18
CA ASN A 401 14.49 -20.75 -2.88
C ASN A 401 14.63 -21.97 -1.93
N ASP A 402 15.15 -21.77 -0.72
CA ASP A 402 15.16 -22.78 0.35
C ASP A 402 13.82 -22.83 1.07
N LYS A 403 12.81 -23.36 0.36
CA LYS A 403 11.41 -23.46 0.80
C LYS A 403 11.23 -24.16 2.16
N HIS A 404 12.21 -24.95 2.60
CA HIS A 404 12.14 -25.76 3.82
C HIS A 404 13.19 -25.40 4.88
N ASN A 405 13.96 -24.31 4.69
CA ASN A 405 15.08 -23.92 5.57
C ASN A 405 16.05 -25.07 5.86
N ARG A 406 16.32 -25.93 4.86
CA ARG A 406 17.22 -27.08 5.01
C ARG A 406 18.68 -26.74 4.71
N GLY A 407 18.97 -25.51 4.29
CA GLY A 407 20.28 -25.07 3.84
C GLY A 407 20.65 -25.60 2.44
N ILE A 408 19.68 -26.17 1.71
CA ILE A 408 19.85 -26.75 0.38
C ILE A 408 18.64 -26.44 -0.50
N ILE A 409 18.87 -26.14 -1.77
CA ILE A 409 17.82 -25.85 -2.76
C ILE A 409 17.90 -26.78 -3.96
N ASP A 410 16.76 -26.99 -4.62
CA ASP A 410 16.74 -27.59 -5.95
C ASP A 410 17.17 -26.56 -7.00
N PHE A 411 18.36 -26.76 -7.55
CA PHE A 411 18.92 -25.81 -8.51
C PHE A 411 18.22 -25.89 -9.88
N GLU A 412 17.68 -27.06 -10.23
CA GLU A 412 16.93 -27.21 -11.48
C GLU A 412 15.58 -26.48 -11.38
N ASP A 413 14.88 -26.60 -10.24
CA ASP A 413 13.66 -25.82 -9.94
C ASP A 413 13.95 -24.30 -9.98
N TYR A 414 15.09 -23.86 -9.42
CA TYR A 414 15.52 -22.46 -9.49
C TYR A 414 15.74 -21.99 -10.94
N VAL A 415 16.55 -22.70 -11.71
CA VAL A 415 16.87 -22.32 -13.10
C VAL A 415 15.60 -22.37 -13.96
N PHE A 416 14.76 -23.38 -13.80
CA PHE A 416 13.48 -23.47 -14.50
C PHE A 416 12.59 -22.25 -14.21
N THR A 417 12.42 -21.92 -12.93
CA THR A 417 11.65 -20.75 -12.48
C THR A 417 12.20 -19.46 -13.12
N VAL A 418 13.53 -19.32 -13.16
CA VAL A 418 14.19 -18.18 -13.80
C VAL A 418 13.92 -18.10 -15.30
N MET A 419 14.03 -19.21 -16.02
CA MET A 419 13.82 -19.26 -17.48
C MET A 419 12.36 -19.00 -17.85
N ALA A 420 11.43 -19.50 -17.04
CA ALA A 420 10.01 -19.23 -17.17
C ALA A 420 9.69 -17.73 -17.01
N ILE A 421 10.31 -17.09 -16.01
CA ILE A 421 10.20 -15.65 -15.76
C ILE A 421 10.83 -14.83 -16.90
N ALA A 422 12.00 -15.23 -17.41
CA ALA A 422 12.71 -14.50 -18.46
C ALA A 422 11.96 -14.50 -19.80
N ASN A 423 11.17 -15.55 -20.08
CA ASN A 423 10.42 -15.70 -21.33
C ASN A 423 9.01 -15.11 -21.28
N ALA A 424 8.60 -14.54 -20.15
CA ALA A 424 7.29 -13.94 -20.00
C ALA A 424 7.26 -12.52 -20.56
N ASN A 425 6.27 -12.24 -21.42
CA ASN A 425 6.12 -10.94 -22.08
C ASN A 425 5.61 -9.85 -21.12
N ASN A 426 4.99 -10.24 -20.01
CA ASN A 426 4.56 -9.35 -18.96
C ASN A 426 4.58 -10.06 -17.60
N ALA A 427 4.40 -9.29 -16.53
CA ALA A 427 4.56 -9.83 -15.19
C ALA A 427 3.44 -10.77 -14.70
N LEU A 428 2.28 -10.77 -15.34
CA LEU A 428 1.27 -11.82 -15.14
C LEU A 428 1.70 -13.11 -15.84
N ASP A 429 2.19 -13.01 -17.08
CA ASP A 429 2.77 -14.14 -17.79
C ASP A 429 3.94 -14.74 -16.99
N MET A 430 4.73 -13.92 -16.27
CA MET A 430 5.83 -14.42 -15.43
C MET A 430 5.33 -15.40 -14.36
N VAL A 431 4.17 -15.11 -13.76
CA VAL A 431 3.55 -15.98 -12.75
C VAL A 431 2.88 -17.19 -13.40
N GLU A 432 2.21 -17.00 -14.53
CA GLU A 432 1.56 -18.10 -15.25
C GLU A 432 2.57 -19.09 -15.83
N ILE A 433 3.67 -18.63 -16.44
CA ILE A 433 4.70 -19.51 -17.04
C ILE A 433 5.54 -20.20 -15.95
N ALA A 434 5.87 -19.50 -14.85
CA ALA A 434 6.66 -20.08 -13.76
C ALA A 434 5.98 -21.31 -13.11
N PHE A 435 4.65 -21.40 -13.16
CA PHE A 435 3.91 -22.50 -12.53
C PHE A 435 2.96 -23.26 -13.45
N GLY A 436 2.75 -22.79 -14.66
CA GLY A 436 1.81 -23.35 -15.62
C GLY A 436 2.44 -24.39 -16.54
N VAL A 437 3.14 -25.39 -15.99
CA VAL A 437 3.20 -26.78 -16.52
C VAL A 437 3.66 -27.69 -15.38
N ARG A 438 2.72 -28.34 -14.70
CA ARG A 438 2.80 -29.75 -14.28
C ARG A 438 1.42 -30.28 -13.94
#